data_AF-A0A7S0B908-F1
#
_entry.id   AF-A0A7S0B908-F1
#
_cell.length_a   1.000
_cell.length_b   1.000
_cell.length_c   1.000
_cell.angle_alpha   90.00
_cell.angle_beta   90.00
_cell.angle_gamma   90.00
#
_symmetry.space_group_name_H-M   'P 1'
#
loop_
_entity.id
_entity.type
_entity.pdbx_description
1 polymer ?
#
loop_
_entity_poly.entity_id
_entity_poly.type
_entity_poly.pdbx_seq_one_letter_code
_entity_poly.pdbx_strand_id
1 'polypeptide(L)'
;FGSRDGVRCVLVLAVPAPMDEMEQLLGETGLPEEDEDAGGAGMACVLMTVPRLMCLGIAFLIYRFGDRNHYRERMALLASWDLGFLYLCVVVFSILVQWLNVYPTVHKKKLNLKGDLQANMQFFKVNRIAGPRLPYVVLEDEGTIGEYNRANRSLFHFTENMGGVILCIVCAGFVFHIPTFVCTLAFAIGRVAHQIDYSQGGHGEHARGYVLNLFCALTLEGLVTVVALGIFGIIW
;
A
#
# COMPACT_ATOMS: atom_id res chain seq x y z
N PHE A 1 -1.75 -50.95 12.00
CA PHE A 1 -0.31 -50.67 12.20
C PHE A 1 0.36 -50.70 10.83
N GLY A 2 0.37 -49.57 10.13
CA GLY A 2 0.95 -49.43 8.78
C GLY A 2 1.97 -48.30 8.80
N SER A 3 3.12 -48.55 8.15
CA SER A 3 4.35 -47.75 8.12
C SER A 3 4.11 -46.25 7.90
N ARG A 4 4.72 -45.43 8.77
CA ARG A 4 4.89 -43.98 8.56
C ARG A 4 6.16 -43.78 7.74
N ASP A 5 6.01 -43.66 6.42
CA ASP A 5 7.12 -43.27 5.55
C ASP A 5 7.52 -41.83 5.89
N GLY A 6 8.74 -41.71 6.40
CA GLY A 6 9.34 -40.46 6.85
C GLY A 6 9.55 -39.52 5.66
N VAL A 7 8.76 -38.45 5.63
CA VAL A 7 9.02 -37.28 4.78
C VAL A 7 10.37 -36.69 5.21
N ARG A 8 11.43 -37.02 4.48
CA ARG A 8 12.72 -36.35 4.59
C ARG A 8 12.55 -34.96 4.00
N CYS A 9 12.36 -33.97 4.87
CA CYS A 9 12.50 -32.57 4.49
C CYS A 9 13.98 -32.34 4.14
N VAL A 10 14.30 -32.39 2.84
CA VAL A 10 15.61 -32.00 2.35
C VAL A 10 15.65 -30.48 2.42
N LEU A 11 16.22 -29.96 3.51
CA LEU A 11 16.61 -28.57 3.60
C LEU A 11 17.73 -28.37 2.57
N VAL A 12 17.38 -27.89 1.38
CA VAL A 12 18.36 -27.41 0.41
C VAL A 12 18.95 -26.14 1.01
N LEU A 13 20.05 -26.29 1.76
CA LEU A 13 20.94 -25.19 2.07
C LEU A 13 21.48 -24.72 0.73
N ALA A 14 20.84 -23.71 0.15
CA ALA A 14 21.38 -23.01 -1.00
C ALA A 14 22.81 -22.62 -0.63
N VAL A 15 23.78 -23.13 -1.39
CA VAL A 15 25.17 -22.70 -1.28
C VAL A 15 25.12 -21.19 -1.47
N PRO A 16 25.52 -20.39 -0.46
CA PRO A 16 25.48 -18.94 -0.59
C PRO A 16 26.31 -18.58 -1.83
N ALA A 17 25.83 -17.61 -2.61
CA ALA A 17 26.64 -16.99 -3.63
C ALA A 17 28.02 -16.64 -3.03
N PRO A 18 29.12 -16.72 -3.82
CA PRO A 18 30.44 -16.36 -3.33
C PRO A 18 30.36 -15.01 -2.59
N MET A 19 30.79 -14.98 -1.32
CA MET A 19 30.60 -13.83 -0.42
C MET A 19 31.16 -12.53 -1.01
N ASP A 20 32.17 -12.67 -1.87
CA ASP A 20 32.89 -11.66 -2.61
C ASP A 20 31.96 -10.73 -3.43
N GLU A 21 30.83 -11.25 -3.95
CA GLU A 21 29.85 -10.45 -4.69
C GLU A 21 28.85 -9.73 -3.77
N MET A 22 28.54 -10.28 -2.59
CA MET A 22 27.66 -9.62 -1.61
C MET A 22 28.38 -8.52 -0.83
N GLU A 23 29.67 -8.71 -0.55
CA GLU A 23 30.51 -7.74 0.17
C GLU A 23 30.70 -6.44 -0.65
N GLN A 24 30.61 -6.50 -1.98
CA GLN A 24 30.64 -5.32 -2.85
C GLN A 24 29.36 -4.45 -2.82
N LEU A 25 28.27 -4.94 -2.20
CA LEU A 25 26.95 -4.29 -2.23
C LEU A 25 26.59 -3.58 -0.92
N LEU A 26 27.30 -3.87 0.17
CA LEU A 26 27.00 -3.38 1.52
C LEU A 26 28.19 -2.56 2.06
N GLY A 27 27.90 -1.47 2.78
CA GLY A 27 28.92 -0.70 3.48
C GLY A 27 29.54 -1.47 4.64
N GLU A 28 30.53 -0.89 5.32
CA GLU A 28 31.27 -1.53 6.43
C GLU A 28 30.39 -2.08 7.56
N THR A 29 29.18 -1.52 7.73
CA THR A 29 28.20 -1.92 8.75
C THR A 29 27.23 -3.01 8.29
N GLY A 30 27.32 -3.47 7.04
CA GLY A 30 26.35 -4.37 6.42
C GLY A 30 25.06 -3.67 5.98
N LEU A 31 25.00 -2.34 6.08
CA LEU A 31 23.89 -1.50 5.60
C LEU A 31 24.26 -0.85 4.26
N PRO A 32 23.26 -0.51 3.43
CA PRO A 32 23.51 0.20 2.19
C PRO A 32 24.04 1.62 2.44
N GLU A 33 24.91 2.10 1.55
CA GLU A 33 25.39 3.48 1.57
C GLU A 33 24.26 4.45 1.20
N GLU A 34 24.25 5.60 1.87
CA GLU A 34 23.30 6.68 1.61
C GLU A 34 23.83 7.60 0.49
N ASP A 35 22.97 7.97 -0.44
CA ASP A 35 23.21 8.96 -1.49
C ASP A 35 22.18 10.08 -1.32
N GLU A 36 22.57 11.12 -0.59
CA GLU A 36 21.69 12.25 -0.25
C GLU A 36 21.25 13.07 -1.49
N ASP A 37 22.01 13.01 -2.58
CA ASP A 37 21.76 13.79 -3.81
C ASP A 37 20.76 13.11 -4.76
N ALA A 38 20.34 11.87 -4.47
CA ALA A 38 19.45 11.10 -5.32
C ALA A 38 17.97 11.55 -5.22
N GLY A 39 17.53 12.41 -6.13
CA GLY A 39 16.14 12.84 -6.26
C GLY A 39 15.16 11.72 -6.69
N GLY A 40 14.22 11.36 -5.80
CA GLY A 40 13.22 10.31 -6.03
C GLY A 40 11.87 10.75 -6.64
N ALA A 41 11.42 11.97 -6.32
CA ALA A 41 10.04 12.40 -6.56
C ALA A 41 9.65 12.46 -8.04
N GLY A 42 10.54 12.93 -8.92
CA GLY A 42 10.24 13.05 -10.35
C GLY A 42 9.92 11.71 -11.02
N MET A 43 10.65 10.65 -10.66
CA MET A 43 10.40 9.30 -11.18
C MET A 43 9.09 8.73 -10.67
N ALA A 44 8.74 8.96 -9.40
CA ALA A 44 7.45 8.55 -8.84
C ALA A 44 6.29 9.17 -9.62
N CYS A 45 6.35 10.47 -9.93
CA CYS A 45 5.35 11.14 -10.76
C CYS A 45 5.23 10.50 -12.15
N VAL A 46 6.35 10.21 -12.82
CA VAL A 46 6.35 9.56 -14.14
C VAL A 46 5.71 8.17 -14.07
N LEU A 47 6.11 7.33 -13.11
CA LEU A 47 5.59 5.98 -12.93
C LEU A 47 4.09 5.94 -12.61
N MET A 48 3.55 7.01 -12.03
CA MET A 48 2.12 7.11 -11.74
C MET A 48 1.32 7.67 -12.91
N THR A 49 1.80 8.75 -13.53
CA THR A 49 1.03 9.49 -14.54
C THR A 49 1.07 8.82 -15.90
N VAL A 50 2.24 8.35 -16.36
CA VAL A 50 2.38 7.82 -17.73
C VAL A 50 1.54 6.55 -17.95
N PRO A 51 1.64 5.48 -17.13
CA PRO A 51 0.81 4.29 -17.32
C PRO A 51 -0.68 4.60 -17.21
N ARG A 52 -1.06 5.51 -16.31
CA ARG A 52 -2.46 5.91 -16.12
C ARG A 52 -3.03 6.62 -17.34
N LEU A 53 -2.29 7.56 -17.94
CA LEU A 53 -2.69 8.23 -19.18
C LEU A 53 -2.75 7.25 -20.35
N MET A 54 -1.79 6.32 -20.45
CA MET A 54 -1.80 5.27 -21.47
C MET A 54 -3.03 4.36 -21.33
N CYS A 55 -3.29 3.84 -20.13
CA CYS A 55 -4.45 2.99 -19.86
C CYS A 55 -5.78 3.74 -20.04
N LEU A 56 -5.84 5.03 -19.69
CA LEU A 56 -7.01 5.86 -19.96
C LEU A 56 -7.24 6.05 -21.46
N GLY A 57 -6.17 6.27 -22.22
CA GLY A 57 -6.22 6.31 -23.69
C GLY A 57 -6.75 5.00 -24.27
N ILE A 58 -6.25 3.86 -23.82
CA ILE A 58 -6.74 2.54 -24.24
C ILE A 58 -8.22 2.36 -23.88
N ALA A 59 -8.64 2.70 -22.65
CA ALA A 59 -10.04 2.63 -22.23
C ALA A 59 -10.95 3.52 -23.09
N PHE A 60 -10.49 4.72 -23.44
CA PHE A 60 -11.21 5.62 -24.34
C PHE A 60 -11.32 5.05 -25.75
N LEU A 61 -10.27 4.44 -26.29
CA LEU A 61 -10.31 3.78 -27.60
C LEU A 61 -11.29 2.60 -27.61
N ILE A 62 -11.32 1.79 -26.55
CA ILE A 62 -12.29 0.70 -26.38
C ILE A 62 -13.72 1.24 -26.41
N TYR A 63 -13.99 2.31 -25.66
CA TYR A 63 -15.30 2.97 -25.68
C TYR A 63 -15.63 3.55 -27.06
N ARG A 64 -14.66 4.18 -27.73
CA ARG A 64 -14.88 4.91 -29.00
C ARG A 64 -15.12 3.99 -30.19
N PHE A 65 -14.43 2.84 -30.24
CA PHE A 65 -14.45 1.89 -31.36
C PHE A 65 -15.26 0.62 -31.07
N GLY A 66 -15.67 0.37 -29.82
CA GLY A 66 -16.55 -0.75 -29.46
C GLY A 66 -18.05 -0.46 -29.65
N ASP A 67 -18.89 -1.35 -29.11
CA ASP A 67 -20.35 -1.21 -29.14
C ASP A 67 -20.83 -0.13 -28.17
N ARG A 68 -20.81 1.12 -28.66
CA ARG A 68 -21.22 2.31 -27.89
C ARG A 68 -22.66 2.26 -27.42
N ASN A 69 -23.56 1.61 -28.17
CA ASN A 69 -24.96 1.53 -27.79
C ASN A 69 -25.09 0.65 -26.55
N HIS A 70 -24.45 -0.52 -26.57
CA HIS A 70 -24.40 -1.41 -25.43
C HIS A 70 -23.79 -0.73 -24.18
N TYR A 71 -22.66 -0.04 -24.33
CA TYR A 71 -22.03 0.65 -23.20
C TYR A 71 -22.91 1.78 -22.63
N ARG A 72 -23.60 2.54 -23.47
CA ARG A 72 -24.49 3.61 -23.04
C ARG A 72 -25.71 3.09 -22.31
N GLU A 73 -26.30 1.98 -22.75
CA GLU A 73 -27.40 1.32 -22.04
C GLU A 73 -26.98 0.92 -20.62
N ARG A 74 -25.78 0.34 -20.47
CA ARG A 74 -25.23 -0.01 -19.15
C ARG A 74 -24.95 1.21 -18.29
N MET A 75 -24.37 2.27 -18.86
CA MET A 75 -24.15 3.53 -18.13
C MET A 75 -25.46 4.19 -17.71
N ALA A 76 -26.50 4.14 -18.55
CA ALA A 76 -27.82 4.69 -18.23
C ALA A 76 -28.49 3.92 -17.07
N LEU A 77 -28.33 2.60 -17.02
CA LEU A 77 -28.80 1.79 -15.89
C LEU A 77 -28.06 2.13 -14.59
N LEU A 78 -26.74 2.33 -14.64
CA LEU A 78 -25.98 2.72 -13.44
C LEU A 78 -26.32 4.15 -13.00
N ALA A 79 -26.59 5.04 -13.95
CA ALA A 79 -27.02 6.40 -13.68
C ALA A 79 -28.42 6.45 -13.07
N SER A 80 -29.34 5.55 -13.46
CA SER A 80 -30.67 5.49 -12.84
C SER A 80 -30.65 5.01 -11.39
N TRP A 81 -29.54 4.42 -10.94
CA TRP A 81 -29.29 4.03 -9.55
C TRP A 81 -28.34 5.00 -8.82
N ASP A 82 -28.00 6.14 -9.44
CA ASP A 82 -27.09 7.16 -8.91
C ASP A 82 -25.68 6.64 -8.50
N LEU A 83 -25.25 5.54 -9.12
CA LEU A 83 -23.98 4.87 -8.75
C LEU A 83 -22.72 5.56 -9.31
N GLY A 84 -22.84 6.70 -9.98
CA GLY A 84 -21.69 7.43 -10.53
C GLY A 84 -20.63 7.74 -9.48
N PHE A 85 -21.05 8.08 -8.26
CA PHE A 85 -20.14 8.35 -7.14
C PHE A 85 -19.42 7.10 -6.63
N LEU A 86 -20.05 5.92 -6.67
CA LEU A 86 -19.39 4.66 -6.34
C LEU A 86 -18.24 4.35 -7.33
N TYR A 87 -18.44 4.58 -8.63
CA TYR A 87 -17.37 4.44 -9.62
C TYR A 87 -16.23 5.44 -9.38
N LEU A 88 -16.54 6.67 -8.96
CA LEU A 88 -15.52 7.64 -8.54
C LEU A 88 -14.75 7.18 -7.30
N CYS A 89 -15.42 6.53 -6.32
CA CYS A 89 -14.75 5.92 -5.16
C CYS A 89 -13.70 4.90 -5.61
N VAL A 90 -14.06 4.01 -6.54
CA VAL A 90 -13.14 2.99 -7.09
C VAL A 90 -11.93 3.63 -7.74
N VAL A 91 -12.13 4.69 -8.54
CA VAL A 91 -11.02 5.43 -9.16
C VAL A 91 -10.12 6.06 -8.10
N VAL A 92 -10.67 6.80 -7.14
CA VAL A 92 -9.92 7.46 -6.06
C VAL A 92 -9.12 6.45 -5.24
N PHE A 93 -9.75 5.34 -4.83
CA PHE A 93 -9.08 4.30 -4.06
C PHE A 93 -7.97 3.61 -4.86
N SER A 94 -8.18 3.39 -6.17
CA SER A 94 -7.13 2.88 -7.05
C SER A 94 -5.93 3.85 -7.16
N ILE A 95 -6.17 5.18 -7.20
CA ILE A 95 -5.09 6.18 -7.17
C ILE A 95 -4.31 6.10 -5.86
N LEU A 96 -5.02 5.99 -4.73
CA LEU A 96 -4.41 5.84 -3.42
C LEU A 96 -3.51 4.61 -3.35
N VAL A 97 -4.02 3.44 -3.75
CA VAL A 97 -3.25 2.19 -3.75
C VAL A 97 -1.97 2.36 -4.57
N GLN A 98 -2.07 2.93 -5.78
CA GLN A 98 -0.90 3.17 -6.62
C GLN A 98 0.10 4.14 -5.97
N TRP A 99 -0.37 5.25 -5.38
CA TRP A 99 0.47 6.20 -4.66
C TRP A 99 1.25 5.51 -3.53
N LEU A 100 0.56 4.76 -2.68
CA LEU A 100 1.17 4.09 -1.53
C LEU A 100 2.21 3.04 -1.96
N ASN A 101 2.01 2.35 -3.09
CA ASN A 101 2.98 1.40 -3.63
C ASN A 101 4.23 2.09 -4.23
N VAL A 102 4.06 3.25 -4.85
CA VAL A 102 5.19 3.99 -5.45
C VAL A 102 5.96 4.77 -4.38
N TYR A 103 5.31 5.21 -3.30
CA TYR A 103 5.93 6.11 -2.32
C TYR A 103 7.25 5.59 -1.71
N PRO A 104 7.40 4.31 -1.27
CA PRO A 104 8.68 3.80 -0.78
C PRO A 104 9.84 3.94 -1.78
N THR A 105 9.56 3.97 -3.10
CA THR A 105 10.61 4.14 -4.12
C THR A 105 11.28 5.50 -4.07
N VAL A 106 10.61 6.52 -3.50
CA VAL A 106 11.19 7.85 -3.29
C VAL A 106 12.36 7.78 -2.31
N HIS A 107 12.22 7.02 -1.22
CA HIS A 107 13.28 6.80 -0.25
C HIS A 107 14.28 5.74 -0.74
N LYS A 108 13.83 4.73 -1.52
CA LYS A 108 14.70 3.70 -2.09
C LYS A 108 15.85 4.30 -2.90
N LYS A 109 15.60 5.37 -3.67
CA LYS A 109 16.64 5.99 -4.50
C LYS A 109 17.77 6.64 -3.73
N LYS A 110 17.48 7.12 -2.51
CA LYS A 110 18.49 7.67 -1.61
C LYS A 110 19.39 6.58 -1.00
N LEU A 111 19.03 5.32 -1.19
CA LEU A 111 19.84 4.18 -0.81
C LEU A 111 20.53 3.69 -2.08
N ASN A 112 21.86 3.64 -2.09
CA ASN A 112 22.66 3.19 -3.24
C ASN A 112 22.59 1.65 -3.38
N LEU A 113 21.38 1.14 -3.55
CA LEU A 113 21.07 -0.28 -3.54
C LEU A 113 21.47 -0.90 -4.87
N LYS A 114 22.65 -1.49 -4.88
CA LYS A 114 23.07 -2.41 -5.94
C LYS A 114 22.46 -3.78 -5.63
N GLY A 115 21.79 -4.39 -6.60
CA GLY A 115 21.19 -5.72 -6.48
C GLY A 115 19.69 -5.76 -6.19
N ASP A 116 19.15 -6.98 -6.18
CA ASP A 116 17.71 -7.24 -6.14
C ASP A 116 17.25 -7.61 -4.72
N LEU A 117 16.68 -6.64 -4.00
CA LEU A 117 16.17 -6.81 -2.63
C LEU A 117 14.76 -7.43 -2.60
N GLN A 118 14.33 -8.09 -3.67
CA GLN A 118 12.94 -8.49 -3.90
C GLN A 118 12.31 -9.34 -2.80
N ALA A 119 13.11 -10.10 -2.02
CA ALA A 119 12.59 -10.97 -0.98
C ALA A 119 12.22 -10.23 0.32
N ASN A 120 12.90 -9.14 0.66
CA ASN A 120 12.64 -8.39 1.89
C ASN A 120 12.97 -6.90 1.70
N MET A 121 11.93 -6.07 1.74
CA MET A 121 12.06 -4.61 1.56
C MET A 121 12.43 -3.87 2.86
N GLN A 122 12.74 -4.59 3.94
CA GLN A 122 13.11 -4.01 5.23
C GLN A 122 14.57 -4.31 5.56
N PHE A 123 15.28 -3.29 6.04
CA PHE A 123 16.66 -3.42 6.51
C PHE A 123 16.72 -3.59 8.02
N PHE A 124 17.57 -4.50 8.48
CA PHE A 124 17.73 -4.81 9.89
C PHE A 124 19.19 -4.62 10.30
N LYS A 125 19.42 -4.14 11.52
CA LYS A 125 20.74 -4.02 12.15
C LYS A 125 20.86 -4.90 13.38
N VAL A 126 22.09 -5.25 13.73
CA VAL A 126 22.42 -5.94 14.98
C VAL A 126 22.61 -4.88 16.07
N ASN A 127 21.80 -4.89 17.14
CA ASN A 127 21.74 -3.80 18.12
C ASN A 127 23.06 -3.63 18.91
N ARG A 128 23.69 -4.73 19.36
CA ARG A 128 25.04 -4.73 19.97
C ARG A 128 25.70 -6.09 19.84
N ILE A 129 26.93 -6.14 19.30
CA ILE A 129 27.80 -7.33 19.34
C ILE A 129 28.62 -7.25 20.64
N ALA A 130 28.01 -7.51 21.79
CA ALA A 130 28.74 -7.52 23.06
C ALA A 130 28.22 -8.62 23.98
N GLY A 131 29.03 -9.67 24.15
CA GLY A 131 28.81 -10.75 25.11
C GLY A 131 28.57 -12.14 24.49
N PRO A 132 28.39 -13.17 25.34
CA PRO A 132 28.26 -14.58 24.90
C PRO A 132 26.87 -14.93 24.34
N ARG A 133 25.93 -13.97 24.29
CA ARG A 133 24.56 -14.20 23.81
C ARG A 133 24.43 -13.73 22.36
N LEU A 134 23.63 -14.45 21.58
CA LEU A 134 23.27 -14.04 20.23
C LEU A 134 22.63 -12.64 20.28
N PRO A 135 23.11 -11.68 19.46
CA PRO A 135 22.64 -10.31 19.54
C PRO A 135 21.25 -10.17 18.91
N TYR A 136 20.45 -9.22 19.42
CA TYR A 136 19.13 -8.94 18.87
C TYR A 136 19.25 -8.25 17.51
N VAL A 137 18.49 -8.74 16.54
CA VAL A 137 18.29 -8.12 15.24
C VAL A 137 17.07 -7.21 15.35
N VAL A 138 17.26 -5.92 15.09
CA VAL A 138 16.22 -4.89 15.16
C VAL A 138 16.07 -4.23 13.80
N LEU A 139 14.86 -3.73 13.50
CA LEU A 139 14.62 -2.95 12.31
C LEU A 139 15.41 -1.64 12.40
N GLU A 140 16.13 -1.27 11.35
CA GLU A 140 16.80 0.04 11.29
C GLU A 140 15.76 1.15 11.20
N ASP A 141 15.78 2.10 12.12
CA ASP A 141 14.82 3.18 12.23
C ASP A 141 15.46 4.57 12.15
N GLU A 142 16.78 4.66 12.02
CA GLU A 142 17.52 5.91 11.90
C GLU A 142 17.90 6.21 10.44
N GLY A 143 18.13 7.49 10.15
CA GLY A 143 18.61 7.95 8.85
C GLY A 143 17.66 7.65 7.68
N THR A 144 18.24 7.64 6.48
CA THR A 144 17.52 7.41 5.22
C THR A 144 16.94 5.99 5.16
N ILE A 145 17.67 5.02 5.71
CA ILE A 145 17.22 3.63 5.82
C ILE A 145 15.97 3.54 6.69
N GLY A 146 15.95 4.24 7.82
CA GLY A 146 14.80 4.36 8.70
C GLY A 146 13.57 4.94 7.99
N GLU A 147 13.73 6.00 7.18
CA GLU A 147 12.63 6.56 6.38
C GLU A 147 12.04 5.51 5.42
N TYR A 148 12.90 4.78 4.70
CA TYR A 148 12.49 3.72 3.78
C TYR A 148 11.76 2.58 4.50
N ASN A 149 12.29 2.12 5.64
CA ASN A 149 11.67 1.09 6.47
C ASN A 149 10.30 1.52 6.99
N ARG A 150 10.16 2.76 7.46
CA ARG A 150 8.88 3.33 7.90
C ARG A 150 7.89 3.45 6.74
N ALA A 151 8.32 3.91 5.57
CA ALA A 151 7.47 3.95 4.38
C ALA A 151 6.92 2.55 4.03
N ASN A 152 7.77 1.52 3.99
CA ASN A 152 7.33 0.16 3.74
C ASN A 152 6.40 -0.36 4.84
N ARG A 153 6.67 -0.06 6.12
CA ARG A 153 5.81 -0.46 7.23
C ARG A 153 4.41 0.18 7.16
N SER A 154 4.31 1.45 6.80
CA SER A 154 3.00 2.10 6.61
C SER A 154 2.25 1.52 5.40
N LEU A 155 2.96 1.07 4.36
CA LEU A 155 2.36 0.32 3.25
C LEU A 155 1.84 -1.06 3.70
N PHE A 156 2.61 -1.81 4.49
CA PHE A 156 2.15 -3.09 5.05
C PHE A 156 0.90 -2.91 5.92
N HIS A 157 0.92 -1.91 6.82
CA HIS A 157 -0.26 -1.59 7.63
C HIS A 157 -1.48 -1.23 6.78
N PHE A 158 -1.31 -0.57 5.62
CA PHE A 158 -2.41 -0.37 4.68
C PHE A 158 -2.95 -1.71 4.17
N THR A 159 -2.08 -2.57 3.66
CA THR A 159 -2.49 -3.83 3.02
C THR A 159 -3.22 -4.78 3.96
N GLU A 160 -2.85 -4.80 5.23
CA GLU A 160 -3.51 -5.62 6.26
C GLU A 160 -4.92 -5.11 6.59
N ASN A 161 -5.15 -3.81 6.52
CA ASN A 161 -6.40 -3.18 6.96
C ASN A 161 -7.34 -2.76 5.83
N MET A 162 -6.87 -2.70 4.57
CA MET A 162 -7.65 -2.17 3.45
C MET A 162 -8.87 -3.03 3.08
N GLY A 163 -8.85 -4.33 3.36
CA GLY A 163 -9.91 -5.25 2.95
C GLY A 163 -11.29 -4.86 3.49
N GLY A 164 -11.37 -4.52 4.78
CA GLY A 164 -12.61 -4.06 5.40
C GLY A 164 -13.13 -2.76 4.80
N VAL A 165 -12.23 -1.81 4.53
CA VAL A 165 -12.57 -0.52 3.92
C VAL A 165 -13.13 -0.70 2.51
N ILE A 166 -12.50 -1.54 1.69
CA ILE A 166 -12.97 -1.82 0.32
C ILE A 166 -14.39 -2.38 0.35
N LEU A 167 -14.67 -3.36 1.22
CA LEU A 167 -16.00 -3.93 1.37
C LEU A 167 -17.01 -2.87 1.82
N CYS A 168 -16.64 -2.02 2.78
CA CYS A 168 -17.53 -0.96 3.24
C CYS A 168 -17.79 0.09 2.17
N ILE A 169 -16.80 0.48 1.35
CA ILE A 169 -17.00 1.39 0.21
C ILE A 169 -18.02 0.82 -0.76
N VAL A 170 -17.91 -0.47 -1.12
CA VAL A 170 -18.85 -1.12 -2.03
C VAL A 170 -20.25 -1.14 -1.42
N CYS A 171 -20.40 -1.72 -0.22
CA CYS A 171 -21.71 -1.87 0.42
C CYS A 171 -22.38 -0.53 0.74
N ALA A 172 -21.66 0.41 1.35
CA ALA A 172 -22.20 1.73 1.66
C ALA A 172 -22.48 2.54 0.39
N GLY A 173 -21.66 2.40 -0.65
CA GLY A 173 -21.81 3.15 -1.89
C GLY A 173 -23.05 2.80 -2.70
N PHE A 174 -23.64 1.61 -2.51
CA PHE A 174 -24.93 1.25 -3.13
C PHE A 174 -26.13 1.97 -2.49
N VAL A 175 -26.01 2.42 -1.24
CA VAL A 175 -27.13 3.05 -0.49
C VAL A 175 -26.87 4.54 -0.25
N PHE A 176 -25.65 4.89 0.14
CA PHE A 176 -25.20 6.23 0.52
C PHE A 176 -24.04 6.70 -0.38
N HIS A 177 -24.29 6.80 -1.69
CA HIS A 177 -23.26 7.02 -2.70
C HIS A 177 -22.46 8.34 -2.51
N ILE A 178 -23.12 9.48 -2.22
CA ILE A 178 -22.41 10.76 -1.97
C ILE A 178 -21.59 10.71 -0.67
N PRO A 179 -22.15 10.35 0.50
CA PRO A 179 -21.37 10.25 1.74
C PRO A 179 -20.18 9.29 1.63
N THR A 180 -20.38 8.15 0.96
CA THR A 180 -19.32 7.16 0.73
C THR A 180 -18.18 7.76 -0.09
N PHE A 181 -18.49 8.55 -1.12
CA PHE A 181 -17.47 9.24 -1.93
C PHE A 181 -16.69 10.27 -1.12
N VAL A 182 -17.36 11.10 -0.32
CA VAL A 182 -16.69 12.07 0.56
C VAL A 182 -15.77 11.36 1.56
N CYS A 183 -16.25 10.29 2.20
CA CYS A 183 -15.44 9.50 3.13
C CYS A 183 -14.25 8.85 2.43
N THR A 184 -14.42 8.32 1.21
CA THR A 184 -13.33 7.71 0.44
C THR A 184 -12.25 8.74 0.07
N LEU A 185 -12.64 9.95 -0.32
CA LEU A 185 -11.72 11.03 -0.64
C LEU A 185 -10.93 11.48 0.60
N ALA A 186 -11.63 11.70 1.72
CA ALA A 186 -11.01 12.08 2.98
C ALA A 186 -10.08 10.97 3.52
N PHE A 187 -10.50 9.72 3.41
CA PHE A 187 -9.68 8.54 3.73
C PHE A 187 -8.39 8.53 2.90
N ALA A 188 -8.49 8.75 1.59
CA ALA A 188 -7.32 8.77 0.71
C ALA A 188 -6.33 9.89 1.09
N ILE A 189 -6.83 11.10 1.35
CA ILE A 189 -5.99 12.21 1.83
C ILE A 189 -5.33 11.86 3.16
N GLY A 190 -6.09 11.34 4.13
CA GLY A 190 -5.58 10.92 5.43
C GLY A 190 -4.50 9.83 5.32
N ARG A 191 -4.67 8.87 4.40
CA ARG A 191 -3.67 7.82 4.16
C ARG A 191 -2.40 8.34 3.49
N VAL A 192 -2.51 9.27 2.54
CA VAL A 192 -1.34 9.92 1.94
C VAL A 192 -0.57 10.70 3.00
N ALA A 193 -1.26 11.52 3.80
CA ALA A 193 -0.65 12.28 4.89
C ALA A 193 0.03 11.35 5.90
N HIS A 194 -0.66 10.30 6.37
CA HIS A 194 -0.09 9.29 7.26
C HIS A 194 1.20 8.68 6.71
N GLN A 195 1.23 8.33 5.43
CA GLN A 195 2.39 7.72 4.80
C GLN A 195 3.60 8.66 4.81
N ILE A 196 3.38 9.94 4.48
CA ILE A 196 4.43 10.97 4.43
C ILE A 196 4.92 11.31 5.84
N ASP A 197 4.00 11.59 6.75
CA ASP A 197 4.33 11.96 8.14
C ASP A 197 5.03 10.81 8.86
N TYR A 198 4.64 9.55 8.60
CA TYR A 198 5.28 8.39 9.20
C TYR A 198 6.70 8.16 8.68
N SER A 199 6.95 8.36 7.38
CA SER A 199 8.29 8.18 6.83
C SER A 199 9.24 9.29 7.30
N GLN A 200 8.81 10.55 7.31
CA GLN A 200 9.66 11.70 7.62
C GLN A 200 9.82 11.96 9.12
N GLY A 201 8.71 11.93 9.87
CA GLY A 201 8.63 12.38 11.26
C GLY A 201 8.82 11.30 12.32
N GLY A 202 8.75 10.03 11.92
CA GLY A 202 8.82 8.91 12.84
C GLY A 202 7.57 8.72 13.72
N HIS A 203 7.76 8.22 14.94
CA HIS A 203 6.66 7.81 15.81
C HIS A 203 5.99 9.03 16.46
N GLY A 204 4.69 9.22 16.19
CA GLY A 204 3.87 10.31 16.76
C GLY A 204 3.39 11.34 15.72
N GLU A 205 4.21 11.71 14.74
CA GLU A 205 3.84 12.75 13.76
C GLU A 205 2.73 12.28 12.80
N HIS A 206 2.69 10.98 12.50
CA HIS A 206 1.68 10.34 11.67
C HIS A 206 0.25 10.33 12.24
N ALA A 207 0.07 10.70 13.51
CA ALA A 207 -1.22 10.59 14.20
C ALA A 207 -2.34 11.37 13.50
N ARG A 208 -2.03 12.52 12.88
CA ARG A 208 -3.04 13.36 12.21
C ARG A 208 -3.67 12.65 11.01
N GLY A 209 -2.84 12.13 10.11
CA GLY A 209 -3.29 11.33 8.98
C GLY A 209 -3.98 10.04 9.43
N TYR A 210 -3.46 9.40 10.48
CA TYR A 210 -4.06 8.19 11.06
C TYR A 210 -5.49 8.43 11.57
N VAL A 211 -5.72 9.49 12.35
CA VAL A 211 -7.03 9.80 12.93
C VAL A 211 -8.06 10.07 11.84
N LEU A 212 -7.71 10.84 10.80
CA LEU A 212 -8.63 11.09 9.69
C LEU A 212 -8.97 9.80 8.95
N ASN A 213 -7.96 8.97 8.67
CA ASN A 213 -8.11 7.67 8.06
C ASN A 213 -9.05 6.75 8.87
N LEU A 214 -8.79 6.62 10.18
CA LEU A 214 -9.57 5.81 11.10
C LEU A 214 -11.03 6.30 11.18
N PHE A 215 -11.23 7.61 11.31
CA PHE A 215 -12.57 8.20 11.35
C PHE A 215 -13.38 7.88 10.10
N CYS A 216 -12.78 8.01 8.91
CA CYS A 216 -13.45 7.71 7.66
C CYS A 216 -13.78 6.20 7.54
N ALA A 217 -12.86 5.33 7.94
CA ALA A 217 -13.09 3.88 7.93
C ALA A 217 -14.26 3.48 8.84
N LEU A 218 -14.27 3.96 10.09
CA LEU A 218 -15.35 3.69 11.05
C LEU A 218 -16.68 4.32 10.61
N THR A 219 -16.65 5.47 9.94
CA THR A 219 -17.87 6.08 9.37
C THR A 219 -18.45 5.18 8.28
N LEU A 220 -17.63 4.65 7.37
CA LEU A 220 -18.08 3.71 6.34
C LEU A 220 -18.66 2.43 6.95
N GLU A 221 -18.02 1.88 7.97
CA GLU A 221 -18.53 0.73 8.73
C GLU A 221 -19.88 1.04 9.40
N GLY A 222 -20.00 2.22 10.01
CA GLY A 222 -21.24 2.72 10.59
C GLY A 222 -22.37 2.84 9.56
N LEU A 223 -22.09 3.35 8.36
CA LEU A 223 -23.07 3.41 7.27
C LEU A 223 -23.57 2.02 6.89
N VAL A 224 -22.68 1.04 6.72
CA VAL A 224 -23.09 -0.35 6.45
C VAL A 224 -23.90 -0.93 7.60
N THR A 225 -23.54 -0.62 8.83
CA THR A 225 -24.28 -1.05 10.03
C THR A 225 -25.70 -0.48 10.05
N VAL A 226 -25.88 0.79 9.71
CA VAL A 226 -27.20 1.43 9.58
C VAL A 226 -28.04 0.72 8.50
N VAL A 227 -27.46 0.38 7.35
CA VAL A 227 -28.16 -0.41 6.32
C VAL A 227 -28.62 -1.76 6.88
N ALA A 228 -27.73 -2.48 7.57
CA ALA A 228 -28.04 -3.78 8.15
C ALA A 228 -29.20 -3.69 9.16
N LEU A 229 -29.15 -2.75 10.11
CA LEU A 229 -30.21 -2.52 11.09
C LEU A 229 -31.53 -2.14 10.42
N GLY A 230 -31.47 -1.37 9.33
CA GLY A 230 -32.63 -1.04 8.53
C GLY A 230 -33.27 -2.25 7.87
N ILE A 231 -32.47 -3.14 7.25
CA ILE A 231 -32.97 -4.38 6.64
C ILE A 231 -33.65 -5.28 7.68
N PHE A 232 -33.16 -5.31 8.91
CA PHE A 232 -33.76 -6.06 10.02
C PHE A 232 -34.95 -5.36 10.70
N GLY A 233 -35.35 -4.17 10.25
CA GLY A 233 -36.49 -3.44 10.81
C GLY A 233 -36.28 -2.94 12.24
N ILE A 234 -35.03 -2.70 12.66
CA ILE A 234 -34.70 -2.24 14.02
C ILE A 234 -34.86 -0.72 14.14
N ILE A 235 -34.49 0.01 13.08
CA ILE A 235 -34.47 1.48 13.06
C ILE A 235 -35.56 2.08 12.16
N TRP A 236 -36.49 1.26 11.66
CA TRP A 236 -37.67 1.66 10.91
C TRP A 236 -38.94 1.23 11.63
#